data_AF-A0A1Z5L3I8-F1
#
_entry.id   AF-A0A1Z5L3I8-F1
#
_cell.length_a   1.000
_cell.length_b   1.000
_cell.length_c   1.000
_cell.angle_alpha   90.00
_cell.angle_beta   90.00
_cell.angle_gamma   90.00
#
_symmetry.space_group_name_H-M   'P 1'
#
loop_
_entity.id
_entity.type
_entity.pdbx_description
1 polymer ?
#
loop_
_entity_poly.entity_id
_entity_poly.type
_entity_poly.pdbx_seq_one_letter_code
_entity_poly.pdbx_strand_id
1 'polypeptide(L)'
;MLKEKLMTPCLGPWAVRTRSAELNVLDFISATADNVAYVNWLMMVVKGVEGLQTYNPHTKSWLQAHSRARYVIMRVLLEAGNLVEIKETTGEDGKPDLLVTLDRSKILTFGRPVIGKFLQKLQVYKSTGDIKAATELFDKYSEVSAESQYPFLKYWDIVMARKKPRRLFVLSNTVVNGNNVELKSYEASVEGMIQ
;
A
#
# COMPACT_ATOMS: atom_id res chain seq x y z
N MET A 1 -10.88 13.03 10.55
CA MET A 1 -9.79 12.12 10.96
C MET A 1 -9.54 10.96 9.99
N LEU A 2 -10.53 10.17 9.58
CA LEU A 2 -10.34 9.07 8.60
C LEU A 2 -9.83 9.55 7.22
N LYS A 3 -10.28 10.72 6.75
CA LYS A 3 -9.92 11.28 5.42
C LYS A 3 -8.46 11.77 5.31
N GLU A 4 -7.81 12.08 6.42
CA GLU A 4 -6.43 12.61 6.42
C GLU A 4 -5.38 11.52 6.18
N LYS A 5 -5.61 10.32 6.73
CA LYS A 5 -4.75 9.14 6.55
C LYS A 5 -4.84 8.51 5.15
N LEU A 6 -5.76 8.99 4.29
CA LEU A 6 -5.98 8.49 2.94
C LEU A 6 -5.15 9.23 1.88
N MET A 7 -4.82 10.51 2.10
CA MET A 7 -4.05 11.29 1.13
C MET A 7 -2.56 10.94 1.16
N THR A 8 -2.02 10.67 2.35
CA THR A 8 -0.59 10.41 2.55
C THR A 8 -0.06 9.19 1.77
N PRO A 9 -0.76 8.04 1.70
CA PRO A 9 -0.34 6.91 0.87
C PRO A 9 -0.41 7.18 -0.63
N CYS A 10 -1.27 8.09 -1.08
CA CYS A 10 -1.43 8.43 -2.50
C CYS A 10 -0.37 9.41 -3.01
N LEU A 11 0.13 10.29 -2.14
CA LEU A 11 1.06 11.36 -2.52
C LEU A 11 2.45 10.83 -2.85
N GLY A 12 2.97 9.86 -2.09
CA GLY A 12 4.31 9.29 -2.32
C GLY A 12 4.50 8.73 -3.75
N PRO A 13 3.67 7.78 -4.20
CA PRO A 13 3.79 7.20 -5.54
C PRO A 13 3.56 8.21 -6.68
N TRP A 14 2.67 9.18 -6.48
CA TRP A 14 2.43 10.25 -7.45
C TRP A 14 3.60 11.24 -7.52
N ALA A 15 4.24 11.55 -6.40
CA ALA A 15 5.33 12.52 -6.31
C ALA A 15 6.67 11.98 -6.85
N VAL A 16 7.01 10.71 -6.56
CA VAL A 16 8.34 10.10 -6.79
C VAL A 16 8.89 10.19 -8.22
N ARG A 17 8.09 10.51 -9.24
CA ARG A 17 8.62 10.81 -10.59
C ARG A 17 8.06 12.09 -11.24
N THR A 18 7.37 12.92 -10.47
CA THR A 18 6.87 14.22 -10.94
C THR A 18 7.99 15.24 -11.08
N ARG A 19 9.06 15.13 -10.28
CA ARG A 19 10.25 15.99 -10.36
C ARG A 19 11.50 15.15 -10.14
N SER A 20 12.45 15.17 -11.08
CA SER A 20 13.80 14.59 -10.92
C SER A 20 14.50 15.09 -9.63
N ALA A 21 14.13 16.28 -9.17
CA ALA A 21 14.63 16.87 -7.93
C ALA A 21 14.38 16.02 -6.66
N GLU A 22 13.28 15.25 -6.55
CA GLU A 22 12.94 14.54 -5.31
C GLU A 22 13.79 13.29 -5.09
N LEU A 23 14.11 12.56 -6.16
CA LEU A 23 15.01 11.40 -6.10
C LEU A 23 16.48 11.83 -6.04
N ASN A 24 16.81 13.00 -6.58
CA ASN A 24 18.12 13.62 -6.42
C ASN A 24 18.39 14.06 -4.97
N VAL A 25 17.36 14.47 -4.21
CA VAL A 25 17.48 14.74 -2.76
C VAL A 25 17.81 13.47 -1.96
N LEU A 26 17.49 12.30 -2.50
CA LEU A 26 17.80 10.99 -1.90
C LEU A 26 19.05 10.34 -2.53
N ASP A 27 19.86 11.10 -3.28
CA ASP A 27 21.07 10.65 -3.99
C ASP A 27 20.87 9.47 -4.96
N PHE A 28 19.64 9.23 -5.43
CA PHE A 28 19.38 8.18 -6.42
C PHE A 28 19.60 8.70 -7.85
N ILE A 29 20.63 8.18 -8.52
CA ILE A 29 20.94 8.52 -9.93
C ILE A 29 20.08 7.69 -10.89
N SER A 30 19.45 8.38 -11.85
CA SER A 30 18.63 7.92 -13.01
C SER A 30 18.12 6.48 -13.03
N ALA A 31 18.96 5.48 -13.34
CA ALA A 31 18.53 4.08 -13.49
C ALA A 31 18.03 3.47 -12.16
N THR A 32 18.67 3.82 -11.04
CA THR A 32 18.23 3.40 -9.70
C THR A 32 16.93 4.11 -9.32
N ALA A 33 16.80 5.39 -9.65
CA ALA A 33 15.58 6.17 -9.45
C ALA A 33 14.35 5.54 -10.15
N ASP A 34 14.50 5.10 -11.41
CA ASP A 34 13.42 4.45 -12.16
C ASP A 34 13.01 3.09 -11.56
N ASN A 35 13.97 2.33 -11.02
CA ASN A 35 13.70 1.09 -10.29
C ASN A 35 12.98 1.34 -8.97
N VAL A 36 13.43 2.34 -8.20
CA VAL A 36 12.77 2.74 -6.95
C VAL A 36 11.32 3.17 -7.22
N ALA A 37 11.09 3.97 -8.27
CA ALA A 37 9.75 4.37 -8.68
C ALA A 37 8.89 3.15 -9.04
N TYR A 38 9.40 2.24 -9.87
CA TYR A 38 8.67 1.02 -10.23
C TYR A 38 8.31 0.17 -9.00
N VAL A 39 9.29 -0.08 -8.11
CA VAL A 39 9.08 -0.86 -6.89
C VAL A 39 8.06 -0.18 -5.98
N ASN A 40 8.07 1.15 -5.85
CA ASN A 40 7.09 1.87 -5.05
C ASN A 40 5.66 1.65 -5.58
N TRP A 41 5.46 1.76 -6.89
CA TRP A 41 4.16 1.50 -7.53
C TRP A 41 3.72 0.03 -7.36
N LEU A 42 4.62 -0.92 -7.60
CA LEU A 42 4.34 -2.34 -7.41
C LEU A 42 3.96 -2.64 -5.95
N MET A 43 4.74 -2.12 -5.00
CA MET A 43 4.49 -2.29 -3.57
C MET A 43 3.14 -1.70 -3.14
N MET A 44 2.70 -0.58 -3.73
CA MET A 44 1.38 -0.03 -3.43
C MET A 44 0.24 -0.97 -3.82
N VAL A 45 0.33 -1.60 -4.99
CA VAL A 45 -0.65 -2.57 -5.47
C VAL A 45 -0.61 -3.83 -4.62
N VAL A 46 0.58 -4.40 -4.38
CA VAL A 46 0.77 -5.60 -3.54
C VAL A 46 0.25 -5.36 -2.12
N LYS A 47 0.55 -4.21 -1.51
CA LYS A 47 0.02 -3.84 -0.19
C LYS A 47 -1.48 -3.53 -0.21
N GLY A 48 -2.07 -3.25 -1.37
CA GLY A 48 -3.52 -3.19 -1.55
C GLY A 48 -4.16 -4.57 -1.41
N VAL A 49 -3.56 -5.60 -2.04
CA VAL A 49 -3.99 -7.01 -1.92
C VAL A 49 -3.76 -7.52 -0.49
N GLU A 50 -2.56 -7.36 0.06
CA GLU A 50 -2.28 -7.74 1.46
C GLU A 50 -3.17 -6.99 2.46
N GLY A 51 -3.63 -5.79 2.09
CA GLY A 51 -4.55 -4.99 2.89
C GLY A 51 -5.85 -5.71 3.24
N LEU A 52 -6.29 -6.66 2.41
CA LEU A 52 -7.46 -7.52 2.66
C LEU A 52 -7.37 -8.24 4.02
N GLN A 53 -6.16 -8.46 4.57
CA GLN A 53 -5.96 -9.02 5.92
C GLN A 53 -6.60 -8.19 7.04
N THR A 54 -6.96 -6.94 6.75
CA THR A 54 -7.59 -6.01 7.70
C THR A 54 -9.07 -5.78 7.41
N TYR A 55 -9.62 -6.44 6.39
CA TYR A 55 -11.05 -6.42 6.09
C TYR A 55 -11.76 -7.56 6.84
N ASN A 56 -12.89 -7.24 7.46
CA ASN A 56 -13.79 -8.22 8.07
C ASN A 56 -15.01 -8.44 7.16
N PRO A 57 -15.15 -9.62 6.53
CA PRO A 57 -16.28 -9.93 5.66
C PRO A 57 -17.64 -9.98 6.37
N HIS A 58 -17.68 -10.33 7.66
CA HIS A 58 -18.92 -10.44 8.43
C HIS A 58 -19.52 -9.08 8.76
N THR A 59 -18.69 -8.13 9.19
CA THR A 59 -19.13 -6.76 9.52
C THR A 59 -19.01 -5.80 8.34
N LYS A 60 -18.52 -6.29 7.20
CA LYS A 60 -18.22 -5.52 5.98
C LYS A 60 -17.40 -4.25 6.26
N SER A 61 -16.47 -4.33 7.21
CA SER A 61 -15.72 -3.17 7.70
C SER A 61 -14.22 -3.37 7.67
N TRP A 62 -13.50 -2.27 7.51
CA TRP A 62 -12.04 -2.24 7.49
C TRP A 62 -11.50 -1.85 8.86
N LEU A 63 -10.57 -2.64 9.38
CA LEU A 63 -9.93 -2.44 10.68
C LEU A 63 -8.76 -1.44 10.61
N GLN A 64 -8.20 -1.18 9.41
CA GLN A 64 -7.02 -0.34 9.24
C GLN A 64 -7.19 0.65 8.07
N ALA A 65 -7.14 1.94 8.38
CA ALA A 65 -7.44 3.00 7.42
C ALA A 65 -6.46 3.08 6.23
N HIS A 66 -5.17 2.82 6.46
CA HIS A 66 -4.15 2.85 5.39
C HIS A 66 -4.26 1.64 4.45
N SER A 67 -4.60 0.45 4.96
CA SER A 67 -4.87 -0.75 4.18
C SER A 67 -6.10 -0.55 3.31
N ARG A 68 -7.16 0.02 3.89
CA ARG A 68 -8.34 0.47 3.12
C ARG A 68 -7.95 1.45 2.02
N ALA A 69 -7.11 2.44 2.31
CA ALA A 69 -6.62 3.39 1.31
C ALA A 69 -5.86 2.72 0.16
N ARG A 70 -4.91 1.82 0.49
CA ARG A 70 -4.12 1.10 -0.52
C ARG A 70 -4.99 0.20 -1.38
N TYR A 71 -5.97 -0.47 -0.79
CA TYR A 71 -6.96 -1.26 -1.52
C TYR A 71 -7.77 -0.38 -2.49
N VAL A 72 -8.22 0.79 -2.05
CA VAL A 72 -8.93 1.75 -2.91
C VAL A 72 -8.07 2.20 -4.09
N ILE A 73 -6.79 2.53 -3.86
CA ILE A 73 -5.86 2.92 -4.93
C ILE A 73 -5.68 1.77 -5.93
N MET A 74 -5.47 0.56 -5.44
CA MET A 74 -5.38 -0.64 -6.27
C MET A 74 -6.66 -0.81 -7.11
N ARG A 75 -7.85 -0.66 -6.52
CA ARG A 75 -9.13 -0.75 -7.23
C ARG A 75 -9.29 0.31 -8.31
N VAL A 76 -8.83 1.54 -8.08
CA VAL A 76 -8.80 2.61 -9.09
C VAL A 76 -7.89 2.24 -10.27
N LEU A 77 -6.71 1.65 -10.00
CA LEU A 77 -5.79 1.20 -11.06
C LEU A 77 -6.34 0.01 -11.83
N LEU A 78 -7.03 -0.92 -11.17
CA LEU A 78 -7.68 -2.06 -11.80
C LEU A 78 -8.88 -1.63 -12.67
N GLU A 79 -9.71 -0.69 -12.20
CA GLU A 79 -10.84 -0.14 -12.97
C GLU A 79 -10.36 0.58 -14.23
N ALA A 80 -9.22 1.28 -14.17
CA ALA A 80 -8.63 1.91 -15.35
C ALA A 80 -8.08 0.88 -16.36
N GLY A 81 -7.75 -0.33 -15.92
CA GLY A 81 -7.27 -1.43 -16.76
C GLY A 81 -5.88 -1.19 -17.37
N ASN A 82 -5.42 -2.15 -18.17
CA ASN A 82 -4.20 -2.06 -19.00
C ASN A 82 -2.89 -1.69 -18.26
N LEU A 83 -2.83 -1.83 -16.93
CA LEU A 83 -1.64 -1.49 -16.13
C LEU A 83 -1.34 -2.53 -15.05
N VAL A 84 -2.37 -2.92 -14.30
CA VAL A 84 -2.28 -3.89 -13.20
C VAL A 84 -3.15 -5.09 -13.54
N GLU A 85 -2.63 -6.28 -13.28
CA GLU A 85 -3.38 -7.52 -13.36
C GLU A 85 -3.12 -8.36 -12.10
N ILE A 86 -4.17 -9.00 -11.58
CA ILE A 86 -4.09 -9.94 -10.46
C ILE A 86 -4.60 -11.28 -10.96
N LYS A 87 -3.77 -12.32 -10.86
CA LYS A 87 -4.10 -13.69 -11.27
C LYS A 87 -3.93 -14.63 -10.09
N GLU A 88 -4.82 -15.61 -10.00
CA GLU A 88 -4.63 -16.75 -9.11
C GLU A 88 -3.58 -17.68 -9.70
N THR A 89 -2.64 -18.13 -8.87
CA THR A 89 -1.58 -19.06 -9.23
C THR A 89 -1.43 -20.10 -8.13
N THR A 90 -0.63 -21.13 -8.38
CA THR A 90 -0.24 -22.10 -7.36
C THR A 90 1.15 -21.73 -6.86
N GLY A 91 1.33 -21.63 -5.54
CA GLY A 91 2.63 -21.43 -4.94
C GLY A 91 3.51 -22.67 -5.05
N GLU A 92 4.80 -22.51 -4.76
CA GLU A 92 5.78 -23.62 -4.73
C GLU A 92 5.38 -24.74 -3.75
N ASP A 93 4.57 -24.40 -2.75
CA ASP A 93 4.01 -25.30 -1.75
C ASP A 93 2.76 -26.07 -2.21
N GLY A 94 2.35 -25.89 -3.47
CA GLY A 94 1.15 -26.53 -4.05
C GLY A 94 -0.17 -25.90 -3.60
N LYS A 95 -0.15 -24.81 -2.81
CA LYS A 95 -1.34 -24.13 -2.31
C LYS A 95 -1.71 -22.92 -3.18
N PRO A 96 -2.98 -22.46 -3.16
CA PRO A 96 -3.38 -21.25 -3.88
C PRO A 96 -2.54 -20.03 -3.48
N ASP A 97 -2.19 -19.19 -4.44
CA ASP A 97 -1.45 -17.93 -4.30
C ASP A 97 -1.95 -16.88 -5.31
N LEU A 98 -1.46 -15.65 -5.21
CA LEU A 98 -1.81 -14.53 -6.09
C LEU A 98 -0.57 -13.93 -6.74
N LEU A 99 -0.59 -13.82 -8.06
CA LEU A 99 0.42 -13.11 -8.84
C LEU A 99 -0.10 -11.72 -9.21
N VAL A 100 0.60 -10.68 -8.75
CA VAL A 100 0.34 -9.29 -9.11
C VAL A 100 1.33 -8.86 -10.18
N THR A 101 0.82 -8.47 -11.35
CA THR A 101 1.64 -7.99 -12.48
C THR A 101 1.40 -6.50 -12.70
N LEU A 102 2.48 -5.73 -12.86
CA LEU A 102 2.45 -4.29 -13.14
C LEU A 102 3.31 -3.98 -14.37
N ASP A 103 2.70 -3.37 -15.39
CA ASP A 103 3.41 -2.94 -16.60
C ASP A 103 4.19 -1.65 -16.37
N ARG A 104 5.52 -1.76 -16.32
CA ARG A 104 6.44 -0.64 -16.08
C ARG A 104 6.29 0.48 -17.11
N SER A 105 6.04 0.15 -18.37
CA SER A 105 6.00 1.13 -19.47
C SER A 105 4.81 2.09 -19.36
N LYS A 106 3.72 1.65 -18.72
CA LYS A 106 2.45 2.37 -18.65
C LYS A 106 2.26 3.15 -17.35
N ILE A 107 3.18 3.05 -16.39
CA ILE A 107 3.09 3.76 -15.10
C ILE A 107 2.99 5.28 -15.33
N LEU A 108 3.89 5.82 -16.15
CA LEU A 108 3.95 7.28 -16.37
C LEU A 108 2.87 7.78 -17.31
N THR A 109 2.61 7.05 -18.39
CA THR A 109 1.71 7.47 -19.47
C THR A 109 0.24 7.25 -19.10
N PHE A 110 -0.06 6.19 -18.34
CA PHE A 110 -1.44 5.78 -18.03
C PHE A 110 -1.74 5.84 -16.53
N GLY A 111 -0.92 5.18 -15.70
CA GLY A 111 -1.18 5.08 -14.26
C GLY A 111 -1.19 6.42 -13.53
N ARG A 112 -0.21 7.29 -13.83
CA ARG A 112 -0.08 8.60 -13.19
C ARG A 112 -1.25 9.54 -13.50
N PRO A 113 -1.71 9.71 -14.76
CA PRO A 113 -2.92 10.48 -15.05
C PRO A 113 -4.17 9.95 -14.35
N VAL A 114 -4.34 8.62 -14.25
CA VAL A 114 -5.47 8.00 -13.55
C VAL A 114 -5.49 8.36 -12.08
N ILE A 115 -4.36 8.16 -11.37
CA ILE A 115 -4.23 8.53 -9.96
C ILE A 115 -4.37 10.04 -9.77
N GLY A 116 -3.82 10.85 -10.68
CA GLY A 116 -3.96 12.31 -10.64
C GLY A 116 -5.43 12.76 -10.67
N LYS A 117 -6.24 12.20 -11.58
CA LYS A 117 -7.68 12.50 -11.66
C LYS A 117 -8.41 12.08 -10.38
N PHE A 118 -8.07 10.91 -9.83
CA PHE A 118 -8.65 10.43 -8.57
C PHE A 118 -8.30 11.35 -7.40
N LEU A 119 -7.02 11.73 -7.26
CA LEU A 119 -6.55 12.65 -6.23
C LEU A 119 -7.18 14.03 -6.34
N GLN A 120 -7.33 14.56 -7.56
CA GLN A 120 -7.99 15.83 -7.80
C GLN A 120 -9.43 15.80 -7.30
N LYS A 121 -10.20 14.75 -7.61
CA LYS A 121 -11.57 14.57 -7.10
C LYS A 121 -11.61 14.53 -5.58
N LEU A 122 -10.73 13.74 -4.95
CA LEU A 122 -10.62 13.66 -3.49
C LEU A 122 -10.31 15.02 -2.86
N GLN A 123 -9.39 15.78 -3.46
CA GLN A 123 -9.00 17.09 -2.97
C GLN A 123 -10.14 18.10 -3.10
N VAL A 124 -10.90 18.09 -4.20
CA VAL A 124 -12.07 18.95 -4.37
C VAL A 124 -13.09 18.69 -3.27
N TYR A 125 -13.50 17.44 -3.06
CA TYR A 125 -14.48 17.11 -2.02
C TYR A 125 -13.99 17.45 -0.61
N LYS A 126 -12.68 17.29 -0.36
CA LYS A 126 -12.08 17.69 0.92
C LYS A 126 -12.13 19.20 1.11
N SER A 127 -11.75 19.97 0.09
CA SER A 127 -11.69 21.44 0.14
C SER A 127 -13.08 22.08 0.19
N THR A 128 -14.09 21.50 -0.44
CA THR A 128 -15.47 22.01 -0.41
C THR A 128 -16.29 21.48 0.76
N GLY A 129 -15.75 20.55 1.56
CA GLY A 129 -16.48 19.94 2.67
C GLY A 129 -17.63 19.02 2.23
N ASP A 130 -17.65 18.54 0.98
CA ASP A 130 -18.69 17.64 0.48
C ASP A 130 -18.50 16.22 1.05
N ILE A 131 -19.11 15.99 2.22
CA ILE A 131 -19.00 14.71 2.92
C ILE A 131 -19.72 13.60 2.15
N LYS A 132 -20.89 13.89 1.56
CA LYS A 132 -21.74 12.90 0.92
C LYS A 132 -21.06 12.30 -0.31
N ALA A 133 -20.60 13.15 -1.24
CA ALA A 133 -19.94 12.69 -2.46
C ALA A 133 -18.59 12.01 -2.16
N ALA A 134 -17.84 12.50 -1.16
CA ALA A 134 -16.60 11.87 -0.75
C ALA A 134 -16.80 10.46 -0.18
N THR A 135 -17.83 10.27 0.64
CA THR A 135 -18.16 8.97 1.24
C THR A 135 -18.61 7.99 0.18
N GLU A 136 -19.51 8.41 -0.72
CA GLU A 136 -20.00 7.58 -1.82
C GLU A 136 -18.86 7.12 -2.76
N LEU A 137 -17.97 8.04 -3.16
CA LEU A 137 -16.80 7.70 -3.97
C LEU A 137 -15.91 6.67 -3.25
N PHE A 138 -15.62 6.90 -1.97
CA PHE A 138 -14.69 6.06 -1.23
C PHE A 138 -15.27 4.68 -0.89
N ASP A 139 -16.55 4.62 -0.56
CA ASP A 139 -17.26 3.37 -0.29
C ASP A 139 -17.34 2.51 -1.55
N LYS A 140 -17.63 3.10 -2.72
CA LYS A 140 -17.59 2.41 -4.02
C LYS A 140 -16.26 1.66 -4.26
N TYR A 141 -15.12 2.32 -4.02
CA TYR A 141 -13.81 1.71 -4.26
C TYR A 141 -13.31 0.84 -3.11
N SER A 142 -13.87 0.97 -1.90
CA SER A 142 -13.45 0.17 -0.73
C SER A 142 -14.34 -1.05 -0.49
N GLU A 143 -15.38 -1.22 -1.30
CA GLU A 143 -16.19 -2.42 -1.31
C GLU A 143 -15.39 -3.65 -1.74
N VAL A 144 -15.59 -4.75 -1.01
CA VAL A 144 -14.98 -6.05 -1.29
C VAL A 144 -16.10 -6.99 -1.73
N SER A 145 -16.27 -7.13 -3.04
CA SER A 145 -17.34 -7.94 -3.64
C SER A 145 -16.83 -9.31 -4.11
N ALA A 146 -17.74 -10.29 -4.14
CA ALA A 146 -17.51 -11.60 -4.74
C ALA A 146 -17.72 -11.60 -6.27
N GLU A 147 -18.63 -10.74 -6.75
CA GLU A 147 -19.19 -10.77 -8.11
C GLU A 147 -18.58 -9.71 -9.03
N SER A 148 -17.26 -9.64 -9.10
CA SER A 148 -16.59 -8.75 -10.06
C SER A 148 -15.58 -9.51 -10.90
N GLN A 149 -15.02 -8.85 -11.92
CA GLN A 149 -13.88 -9.33 -12.69
C GLN A 149 -12.75 -9.90 -11.80
N TYR A 150 -12.63 -9.39 -10.57
CA TYR A 150 -11.73 -9.89 -9.55
C TYR A 150 -12.53 -10.38 -8.32
N PRO A 151 -12.51 -11.68 -7.99
CA PRO A 151 -13.23 -12.22 -6.83
C PRO A 151 -12.47 -11.93 -5.52
N PHE A 152 -12.55 -10.70 -5.03
CA PHE A 152 -11.75 -10.25 -3.88
C PHE A 152 -12.04 -10.99 -2.58
N LEU A 153 -13.25 -11.53 -2.39
CA LEU A 153 -13.54 -12.40 -1.25
C LEU A 153 -12.80 -13.74 -1.32
N LYS A 154 -12.67 -14.33 -2.52
CA LYS A 154 -11.82 -15.52 -2.70
C LYS A 154 -10.35 -15.18 -2.46
N TYR A 155 -9.90 -14.01 -2.92
CA TYR A 155 -8.54 -13.55 -2.67
C TYR A 155 -8.28 -13.31 -1.18
N TRP A 156 -9.30 -12.88 -0.42
CA TRP A 156 -9.21 -12.73 1.03
C TRP A 156 -8.88 -14.06 1.71
N ASP A 157 -9.49 -15.18 1.30
CA ASP A 157 -9.18 -16.51 1.85
C ASP A 157 -7.71 -16.90 1.61
N ILE A 158 -7.22 -16.68 0.39
CA ILE A 158 -5.82 -16.96 0.01
C ILE A 158 -4.85 -16.06 0.81
N VAL A 159 -5.17 -14.78 0.91
CA VAL A 159 -4.36 -13.78 1.62
C VAL A 159 -4.33 -14.06 3.13
N MET A 160 -5.42 -14.58 3.70
CA MET A 160 -5.45 -15.04 5.08
C MET A 160 -4.64 -16.31 5.28
N ALA A 161 -4.71 -17.28 4.36
CA ALA A 161 -3.91 -18.50 4.42
C ALA A 161 -2.40 -18.21 4.33
N ARG A 162 -1.99 -17.17 3.58
CA ARG A 162 -0.58 -16.74 3.43
C ARG A 162 -0.16 -15.64 4.41
N LYS A 163 -0.99 -15.30 5.39
CA LYS A 163 -0.73 -14.22 6.36
C LYS A 163 0.49 -14.55 7.22
N LYS A 164 1.50 -13.67 7.18
CA LYS A 164 2.66 -13.74 8.07
C LYS A 164 2.39 -12.99 9.37
N PRO A 165 2.88 -13.48 10.52
CA PRO A 165 2.77 -12.76 11.78
C PRO A 165 3.52 -11.43 11.70
N ARG A 166 3.05 -10.44 12.47
CA ARG A 166 3.68 -9.12 12.49
C ARG A 166 5.07 -9.24 13.11
N ARG A 167 6.08 -8.69 12.42
CA ARG A 167 7.45 -8.62 12.95
C ARG A 167 7.49 -7.79 14.23
N LEU A 168 8.23 -8.30 15.21
CA LEU A 168 8.60 -7.58 16.42
C LEU A 168 9.92 -6.84 16.17
N PHE A 169 10.11 -5.71 16.83
CA PHE A 169 11.34 -4.92 16.75
C PHE A 169 12.02 -4.96 18.11
N VAL A 170 13.29 -5.36 18.11
CA VAL A 170 14.15 -5.24 19.28
C VAL A 170 14.69 -3.82 19.31
N LEU A 171 14.38 -3.08 20.37
CA LEU A 171 14.78 -1.68 20.52
C LEU A 171 16.10 -1.61 21.30
N SER A 172 16.95 -0.67 20.92
CA SER A 172 18.20 -0.39 21.66
C SER A 172 17.91 0.53 22.84
N ASN A 173 18.67 0.36 23.92
CA ASN A 173 18.63 1.23 25.09
C ASN A 173 19.81 2.21 25.07
N THR A 174 19.67 3.34 25.77
CA THR A 174 20.78 4.27 26.00
C THR A 174 21.19 4.24 27.47
N VAL A 175 22.50 4.19 27.73
CA VAL A 175 23.07 4.12 29.09
C VAL A 175 24.07 5.26 29.25
N VAL A 176 23.95 6.01 30.35
CA VAL A 176 24.88 7.10 30.67
C VAL A 176 26.11 6.53 31.34
N ASN A 177 27.29 6.82 30.78
CA ASN A 177 28.59 6.43 31.32
C ASN A 177 29.46 7.69 31.50
N GLY A 178 29.41 8.27 32.70
CA GLY A 178 30.04 9.56 32.99
C GLY A 178 29.43 10.69 32.15
N ASN A 179 30.25 11.30 31.30
CA ASN A 179 29.82 12.37 30.38
C ASN A 179 29.39 11.86 28.99
N ASN A 180 29.45 10.55 28.74
CA ASN A 180 29.09 9.96 27.46
C ASN A 180 27.78 9.17 27.56
N VAL A 181 27.07 9.01 26.44
CA VAL A 181 25.89 8.15 26.32
C VAL A 181 26.22 7.02 25.36
N GLU A 182 26.11 5.79 25.84
CA GLU A 182 26.33 4.58 25.06
C GLU A 182 25.01 4.01 24.55
N LEU A 183 24.98 3.58 23.30
CA LEU A 183 23.85 2.86 22.72
C LEU A 183 24.04 1.36 22.93
N LYS A 184 23.22 0.76 23.78
CA LYS A 184 23.16 -0.67 24.01
C LYS A 184 22.16 -1.30 23.04
N SER A 185 22.68 -1.95 22.00
CA SER A 185 21.89 -2.72 21.05
C SER A 185 21.83 -4.19 21.43
N TYR A 186 20.75 -4.84 21.02
CA TYR A 186 20.47 -6.24 21.30
C TYR A 186 20.25 -6.99 19.98
N GLU A 187 20.43 -8.30 20.02
CA GLU A 187 20.20 -9.16 18.86
C GLU A 187 18.72 -9.17 18.46
N ALA A 188 18.43 -9.30 17.16
CA ALA A 188 17.06 -9.42 16.64
C ALA A 188 16.47 -10.84 16.88
N SER A 189 16.50 -11.28 18.14
CA SER A 189 16.02 -12.58 18.62
C SER A 189 14.96 -12.41 19.71
N VAL A 190 14.30 -13.50 20.09
CA VAL A 190 13.32 -13.49 21.19
C VAL A 190 14.03 -13.15 22.50
N GLU A 191 15.23 -13.70 22.69
CA GLU A 191 16.09 -13.46 23.84
C GLU A 191 16.56 -12.00 23.86
N GLY A 192 16.99 -11.46 22.72
CA GLY A 192 17.40 -10.06 22.61
C GLY A 192 16.28 -9.06 22.86
N MET A 193 15.01 -9.45 22.65
CA MET A 193 13.85 -8.64 23.01
C MET A 193 13.62 -8.55 24.54
N ILE A 194 14.07 -9.54 25.31
CA ILE A 194 13.86 -9.63 26.76
C ILE A 194 14.97 -8.91 27.55
N GLN A 195 16.17 -8.81 26.99
CA GLN A 195 17.37 -8.19 27.59
C GLN A 195 17.32 -6.66 27.64
#